data_AF-A0A955DQK4-F1
#
_entry.id   AF-A0A955DQK4-F1
#
_cell.length_a   1.000
_cell.length_b   1.000
_cell.length_c   1.000
_cell.angle_alpha   90.00
_cell.angle_beta   90.00
_cell.angle_gamma   90.00
#
_symmetry.space_group_name_H-M   'P 1'
#
loop_
_entity.id
_entity.type
_entity.pdbx_description
1 polymer ?
#
loop_
_entity_poly.entity_id
_entity_poly.type
_entity_poly.pdbx_seq_one_letter_code
_entity_poly.pdbx_strand_id
1 'polypeptide(L)'
;LDVSDWTVSDAIAVRHTFPAGTMIDDQCAIVIFPGGTPVGQFGGVQVQVASTGQLGLNNGGDSVIVRDAGGLIITQMSYGSATNGNGLNLDPEVVGTSYVLHSNVPGATGNFSPGTLVTGAQFSGCAAIGTDTDMDGIPDVDDNCPMNANPQQEDCDLDGIGDACDSDPDLDGNGIQDNCDVMAPAGLVMNEIRIDQPGADNDEYVELRGLPGTSLQGLTIISIGDPTTTPDGNGGAIDSINSLSVSSGSPMVIPADGIFLIAESTFTLAGDVDAITTFDFENGDTTTYLLVTNFTGSLDQDVDLDDDGIIDANPPWGEVVDGISLIDCEVEPCGNLSYAASLGLPVLGPDIITVGKSQVSVLPAHAYRCSNIDEWRTGTFDPFDAMTADTPAALNPECIAVTPCPWDCAPDNGDGTYGNGSVNIDDLLGVINDFGATDSPCDNAPDNGDGTFGNGSINIDDLLGVINNFGPCGSIKH
;
A
#
# COMPACT_ATOMS: atom_id res chain seq x y z
N LEU A 1 18.47 4.16 -40.55
CA LEU A 1 18.92 5.57 -40.48
C LEU A 1 18.58 6.09 -39.10
N ASP A 2 19.61 6.44 -38.32
CA ASP A 2 19.39 7.13 -37.05
C ASP A 2 19.04 8.60 -37.32
N VAL A 3 17.86 9.01 -36.89
CA VAL A 3 17.36 10.38 -37.03
C VAL A 3 17.17 11.06 -35.67
N SER A 4 17.82 10.56 -34.62
CA SER A 4 17.83 11.19 -33.29
C SER A 4 18.23 12.66 -33.40
N ASP A 5 17.44 13.54 -32.76
CA ASP A 5 17.63 15.00 -32.75
C ASP A 5 17.54 15.69 -34.13
N TRP A 6 17.13 14.98 -35.18
CA TRP A 6 16.77 15.61 -36.44
C TRP A 6 15.51 16.46 -36.25
N THR A 7 15.34 17.48 -37.08
CA THR A 7 14.19 18.38 -37.00
C THR A 7 13.40 18.42 -38.29
N VAL A 8 12.08 18.45 -38.14
CA VAL A 8 11.13 18.80 -39.21
C VAL A 8 10.61 20.20 -38.89
N SER A 9 10.79 21.12 -39.83
CA SER A 9 10.40 22.53 -39.72
C SER A 9 9.50 22.93 -40.88
N ASP A 10 8.70 23.97 -40.68
CA ASP A 10 8.11 24.71 -41.79
C ASP A 10 8.97 25.94 -42.16
N ALA A 11 8.43 26.88 -42.93
CA ALA A 11 9.14 28.12 -43.28
C ALA A 11 9.37 29.08 -42.10
N ILE A 12 8.73 28.85 -40.94
CA ILE A 12 8.65 29.77 -39.80
C ILE A 12 9.39 29.22 -38.57
N ALA A 13 9.19 27.94 -38.25
CA ALA A 13 9.70 27.34 -37.01
C ALA A 13 9.91 25.81 -37.11
N VAL A 14 10.63 25.26 -36.12
CA VAL A 14 10.68 23.81 -35.89
C VAL A 14 9.31 23.33 -35.44
N ARG A 15 8.86 22.19 -35.98
CA ARG A 15 7.54 21.60 -35.75
C ARG A 15 7.61 20.23 -35.06
N HIS A 16 8.68 19.50 -35.29
CA HIS A 16 8.97 18.26 -34.60
C HIS A 16 10.48 18.06 -34.49
N THR A 17 10.91 17.56 -33.34
CA THR A 17 12.27 17.07 -33.09
C THR A 17 12.16 15.59 -32.78
N PHE A 18 12.86 14.76 -33.53
CA PHE A 18 12.81 13.32 -33.33
C PHE A 18 13.47 12.94 -31.99
N PRO A 19 12.80 12.15 -31.14
CA PRO A 19 13.37 11.66 -29.89
C PRO A 19 14.66 10.85 -30.12
N ALA A 20 15.51 10.81 -29.10
CA ALA A 20 16.69 9.96 -29.11
C ALA A 20 16.32 8.48 -29.33
N GLY A 21 17.10 7.78 -30.17
CA GLY A 21 16.85 6.39 -30.55
C GLY A 21 15.88 6.21 -31.72
N THR A 22 15.41 7.29 -32.36
CA THR A 22 14.53 7.16 -33.53
C THR A 22 15.29 6.58 -34.72
N MET A 23 14.92 5.36 -35.11
CA MET A 23 15.52 4.61 -36.22
C MET A 23 14.50 4.43 -37.35
N ILE A 24 14.86 4.82 -38.57
CA ILE A 24 14.08 4.55 -39.78
C ILE A 24 14.81 3.51 -40.62
N ASP A 25 14.20 2.35 -40.85
CA ASP A 25 14.81 1.28 -41.65
C ASP A 25 15.02 1.69 -43.11
N ASP A 26 16.01 1.06 -43.76
CA ASP A 26 16.28 1.32 -45.18
C ASP A 26 15.03 1.02 -46.01
N GLN A 27 14.61 1.98 -46.83
CA GLN A 27 13.36 1.92 -47.63
C GLN A 27 12.06 1.86 -46.81
N CYS A 28 12.08 2.21 -45.52
CA CYS A 28 10.89 2.43 -44.71
C CYS A 28 10.54 3.93 -44.60
N ALA A 29 9.47 4.27 -43.88
CA ALA A 29 9.00 5.62 -43.64
C ALA A 29 8.68 5.85 -42.15
N ILE A 30 8.35 7.09 -41.81
CA ILE A 30 7.84 7.52 -40.50
C ILE A 30 6.68 8.47 -40.73
N VAL A 31 5.64 8.40 -39.89
CA VAL A 31 4.48 9.29 -39.95
C VAL A 31 4.46 10.19 -38.72
N ILE A 32 4.32 11.50 -38.95
CA ILE A 32 4.17 12.47 -37.87
C ILE A 32 2.77 13.06 -37.94
N PHE A 33 1.98 12.87 -36.88
CA PHE A 33 0.67 13.49 -36.71
C PHE A 33 0.81 14.83 -35.99
N PRO A 34 -0.08 15.81 -36.25
CA PRO A 34 -0.03 17.09 -35.57
C PRO A 34 -0.37 17.00 -34.08
N GLY A 35 -1.08 15.97 -33.61
CA GLY A 35 -1.57 15.83 -32.24
C GLY A 35 -2.45 14.58 -32.08
N GLY A 36 -2.95 14.37 -30.86
CA GLY A 36 -3.90 13.30 -30.51
C GLY A 36 -3.27 11.92 -30.34
N THR A 37 -4.13 10.88 -30.33
CA THR A 37 -3.74 9.46 -30.31
C THR A 37 -4.06 8.87 -31.68
N PRO A 38 -3.09 8.82 -32.63
CA PRO A 38 -3.35 8.34 -33.97
C PRO A 38 -3.79 6.87 -33.94
N VAL A 39 -4.97 6.59 -34.50
CA VAL A 39 -5.52 5.24 -34.63
C VAL A 39 -5.64 4.89 -36.11
N GLY A 40 -5.26 3.66 -36.47
CA GLY A 40 -5.34 3.15 -37.84
C GLY A 40 -4.12 2.32 -38.25
N GLN A 41 -4.21 1.71 -39.42
CA GLN A 41 -3.11 0.94 -39.99
C GLN A 41 -2.17 1.86 -40.78
N PHE A 42 -0.90 1.91 -40.38
CA PHE A 42 0.12 2.79 -40.97
C PHE A 42 1.23 2.00 -41.68
N GLY A 43 0.95 0.79 -42.15
CA GLY A 43 1.91 0.03 -42.98
C GLY A 43 3.21 -0.34 -42.26
N GLY A 44 3.18 -0.53 -40.94
CA GLY A 44 4.35 -0.92 -40.14
C GLY A 44 5.45 0.15 -40.02
N VAL A 45 5.13 1.40 -40.32
CA VAL A 45 6.01 2.55 -40.05
C VAL A 45 5.95 2.94 -38.59
N GLN A 46 7.01 3.59 -38.09
CA GLN A 46 6.91 4.30 -36.82
C GLN A 46 5.93 5.48 -36.94
N VAL A 47 5.15 5.69 -35.88
CA VAL A 47 4.18 6.78 -35.80
C VAL A 47 4.54 7.65 -34.61
N GLN A 48 4.64 8.95 -34.84
CA GLN A 48 4.93 9.92 -33.80
C GLN A 48 3.93 11.07 -33.86
N VAL A 49 3.82 11.78 -32.74
CA VAL A 49 3.10 13.04 -32.65
C VAL A 49 4.12 14.18 -32.65
N ALA A 50 3.78 15.29 -33.31
CA ALA A 50 4.62 16.48 -33.36
C ALA A 50 5.04 16.90 -31.93
N SER A 51 6.34 17.06 -31.68
CA SER A 51 6.85 17.38 -30.34
C SER A 51 6.43 18.78 -29.87
N THR A 52 5.97 19.61 -30.80
CA THR A 52 5.41 20.95 -30.52
C THR A 52 3.88 20.93 -30.37
N GLY A 53 3.23 19.77 -30.53
CA GLY A 53 1.77 19.60 -30.49
C GLY A 53 1.03 20.14 -31.71
N GLN A 54 1.71 20.68 -32.73
CA GLN A 54 1.15 21.07 -34.03
C GLN A 54 2.20 21.04 -35.15
N LEU A 55 1.84 20.59 -36.35
CA LEU A 55 2.74 20.64 -37.51
C LEU A 55 2.75 21.98 -38.26
N GLY A 56 1.76 22.85 -38.04
CA GLY A 56 1.70 24.17 -38.71
C GLY A 56 1.45 24.15 -40.22
N LEU A 57 1.30 22.98 -40.84
CA LEU A 57 1.05 22.81 -42.26
C LEU A 57 -0.37 23.28 -42.63
N ASN A 58 -0.50 24.17 -43.62
CA ASN A 58 -1.77 24.77 -44.03
C ASN A 58 -2.21 24.33 -45.45
N ASN A 59 -3.48 24.51 -45.79
CA ASN A 59 -4.06 24.13 -47.10
C ASN A 59 -3.69 25.06 -48.26
N GLY A 60 -3.11 26.23 -48.00
CA GLY A 60 -2.68 27.19 -49.02
C GLY A 60 -1.33 26.86 -49.65
N GLY A 61 -0.52 26.05 -48.95
CA GLY A 61 0.84 25.67 -49.32
C GLY A 61 1.84 26.10 -48.24
N ASP A 62 2.91 25.33 -48.09
CA ASP A 62 4.00 25.63 -47.15
C ASP A 62 5.29 24.94 -47.62
N SER A 63 6.36 25.09 -46.84
CA SER A 63 7.60 24.33 -46.99
C SER A 63 7.76 23.33 -45.86
N VAL A 64 8.32 22.16 -46.17
CA VAL A 64 8.75 21.17 -45.19
C VAL A 64 10.26 21.05 -45.33
N ILE A 65 10.98 21.31 -44.25
CA ILE A 65 12.44 21.31 -44.18
C ILE A 65 12.87 20.26 -43.16
N VAL A 66 13.68 19.29 -43.58
CA VAL A 66 14.28 18.29 -42.70
C VAL A 66 15.75 18.62 -42.49
N ARG A 67 16.17 18.73 -41.24
CA ARG A 67 17.57 18.93 -40.87
C ARG A 67 18.08 17.79 -40.02
N ASP A 68 19.36 17.47 -40.18
CA ASP A 68 20.04 16.55 -39.26
C ASP A 68 20.29 17.19 -37.89
N ALA A 69 20.81 16.41 -36.95
CA ALA A 69 21.18 16.86 -35.60
C ALA A 69 22.23 17.99 -35.59
N GLY A 70 23.01 18.13 -36.67
CA GLY A 70 23.98 19.22 -36.86
C GLY A 70 23.37 20.50 -37.46
N GLY A 71 22.08 20.47 -37.83
CA GLY A 71 21.35 21.58 -38.44
C GLY A 71 21.50 21.67 -39.98
N LEU A 72 22.18 20.71 -40.61
CA LEU A 72 22.32 20.65 -42.07
C LEU A 72 20.97 20.28 -42.70
N ILE A 73 20.59 20.99 -43.76
CA ILE A 73 19.37 20.65 -44.53
C ILE A 73 19.63 19.37 -45.31
N ILE A 74 18.89 18.31 -44.96
CA ILE A 74 18.93 17.02 -45.66
C ILE A 74 17.97 17.04 -46.86
N THR A 75 16.77 17.59 -46.66
CA THR A 75 15.82 17.82 -47.74
C THR A 75 14.94 19.02 -47.42
N GLN A 76 14.49 19.69 -48.48
CA GLN A 76 13.54 20.79 -48.40
C GLN A 76 12.60 20.70 -49.60
N MET A 77 11.30 20.70 -49.32
CA MET A 77 10.27 20.65 -50.34
C MET A 77 9.22 21.70 -50.04
N SER A 78 8.62 22.27 -51.09
CA SER A 78 7.44 23.12 -50.95
C SER A 78 6.24 22.43 -51.59
N TYR A 79 5.10 22.50 -50.93
CA TYR A 79 3.84 21.95 -51.43
C TYR A 79 2.84 23.07 -51.72
N GLY A 80 1.98 22.83 -52.71
CA GLY A 80 0.98 23.80 -53.16
C GLY A 80 -0.33 23.71 -52.36
N SER A 81 -1.40 24.25 -52.93
CA SER A 81 -2.71 24.20 -52.27
C SER A 81 -3.30 22.79 -52.28
N ALA A 82 -3.89 22.38 -51.16
CA ALA A 82 -4.64 21.13 -51.01
C ALA A 82 -6.15 21.41 -50.97
N THR A 83 -6.96 20.39 -51.29
CA THR A 83 -8.43 20.45 -51.16
C THR A 83 -8.88 19.69 -49.92
N ASN A 84 -9.99 20.11 -49.30
CA ASN A 84 -10.50 19.45 -48.09
C ASN A 84 -10.67 17.93 -48.27
N GLY A 85 -10.06 17.17 -47.36
CA GLY A 85 -10.16 15.70 -47.33
C GLY A 85 -9.32 14.98 -48.37
N ASN A 86 -8.37 15.64 -49.03
CA ASN A 86 -7.43 15.04 -49.99
C ASN A 86 -6.00 15.49 -49.72
N GLY A 87 -5.13 14.53 -49.38
CA GLY A 87 -3.73 14.77 -49.09
C GLY A 87 -2.93 15.13 -50.33
N LEU A 88 -1.68 15.53 -50.12
CA LEU A 88 -0.71 15.74 -51.18
C LEU A 88 0.34 14.63 -51.14
N ASN A 89 0.65 14.09 -52.31
CA ASN A 89 1.62 13.02 -52.47
C ASN A 89 2.69 13.44 -53.49
N LEU A 90 3.92 12.97 -53.30
CA LEU A 90 4.95 13.14 -54.33
C LEU A 90 4.58 12.33 -55.58
N ASP A 91 4.83 12.90 -56.75
CA ASP A 91 4.61 12.23 -58.04
C ASP A 91 5.87 12.33 -58.93
N PRO A 92 6.42 11.20 -59.39
CA PRO A 92 6.11 9.83 -58.97
C PRO A 92 6.33 9.59 -57.47
N GLU A 93 5.62 8.64 -56.88
CA GLU A 93 5.75 8.36 -55.43
C GLU A 93 7.20 7.99 -55.03
N VAL A 94 7.62 8.41 -53.83
CA VAL A 94 8.98 8.28 -53.25
C VAL A 94 10.09 9.07 -53.96
N VAL A 95 10.12 9.08 -55.29
CA VAL A 95 11.23 9.63 -56.09
C VAL A 95 10.91 10.94 -56.81
N GLY A 96 9.66 11.38 -56.73
CA GLY A 96 9.16 12.58 -57.38
C GLY A 96 9.68 13.87 -56.74
N THR A 97 9.59 14.94 -57.51
CA THR A 97 10.05 16.28 -57.10
C THR A 97 8.92 17.30 -56.98
N SER A 98 7.67 16.86 -57.15
CA SER A 98 6.49 17.72 -57.08
C SER A 98 5.34 17.02 -56.39
N TYR A 99 4.56 17.79 -55.63
CA TYR A 99 3.34 17.31 -55.02
C TYR A 99 2.14 17.43 -55.96
N VAL A 100 1.32 16.39 -55.98
CA VAL A 100 -0.02 16.38 -56.60
C VAL A 100 -1.05 15.92 -55.57
N LEU A 101 -2.33 16.12 -55.83
CA LEU A 101 -3.39 15.54 -54.99
C LEU A 101 -3.25 14.02 -54.97
N HIS A 102 -3.36 13.41 -53.78
CA HIS A 102 -3.21 11.97 -53.58
C HIS A 102 -4.08 11.16 -54.55
N SER A 103 -5.34 11.57 -54.70
CA SER A 103 -6.30 10.95 -55.64
C SER A 103 -5.88 10.99 -57.12
N ASN A 104 -4.91 11.83 -57.48
CA ASN A 104 -4.45 12.00 -58.85
C ASN A 104 -3.19 11.17 -59.15
N VAL A 105 -2.55 10.58 -58.13
CA VAL A 105 -1.41 9.69 -58.34
C VAL A 105 -1.90 8.38 -58.96
N PRO A 106 -1.25 7.87 -60.03
CA PRO A 106 -1.61 6.59 -60.62
C PRO A 106 -1.59 5.46 -59.58
N GLY A 107 -2.72 4.77 -59.40
CA GLY A 107 -2.85 3.65 -58.45
C GLY A 107 -3.36 4.02 -57.06
N ALA A 108 -3.71 5.29 -56.81
CA ALA A 108 -4.21 5.73 -55.52
C ALA A 108 -5.49 5.00 -55.07
N THR A 109 -5.46 4.42 -53.86
CA THR A 109 -6.60 3.81 -53.18
C THR A 109 -7.19 4.77 -52.15
N GLY A 110 -7.77 5.87 -52.62
CA GLY A 110 -8.44 6.87 -51.78
C GLY A 110 -7.76 8.24 -51.81
N ASN A 111 -8.05 9.03 -50.78
CA ASN A 111 -7.66 10.45 -50.72
C ASN A 111 -6.42 10.71 -49.84
N PHE A 112 -5.91 9.70 -49.16
CA PHE A 112 -4.70 9.74 -48.33
C PHE A 112 -4.25 8.31 -48.02
N SER A 113 -2.95 8.10 -47.80
CA SER A 113 -2.35 6.81 -47.40
C SER A 113 -1.24 6.98 -46.34
N PRO A 114 -1.51 7.55 -45.14
CA PRO A 114 -0.48 7.72 -44.12
C PRO A 114 0.23 6.39 -43.82
N GLY A 115 1.57 6.40 -43.92
CA GLY A 115 2.39 5.22 -43.60
C GLY A 115 2.40 4.11 -44.66
N THR A 116 1.68 4.27 -45.76
CA THR A 116 1.66 3.30 -46.88
C THR A 116 1.92 3.99 -48.20
N LEU A 117 2.27 3.20 -49.22
CA LEU A 117 2.27 3.65 -50.61
C LEU A 117 0.86 4.09 -51.03
N VAL A 118 0.72 4.85 -52.11
CA VAL A 118 -0.60 5.32 -52.61
C VAL A 118 -1.56 4.17 -52.90
N THR A 119 -1.03 2.97 -53.13
CA THR A 119 -1.78 1.73 -53.35
C THR A 119 -2.29 1.06 -52.07
N GLY A 120 -1.94 1.58 -50.90
CA GLY A 120 -2.14 0.97 -49.59
C GLY A 120 -1.10 -0.08 -49.21
N ALA A 121 -0.13 -0.38 -50.09
CA ALA A 121 0.93 -1.34 -49.79
C ALA A 121 1.95 -0.77 -48.79
N GLN A 122 2.51 -1.64 -47.95
CA GLN A 122 3.62 -1.29 -47.05
C GLN A 122 4.87 -0.89 -47.84
N PHE A 123 5.65 0.06 -47.30
CA PHE A 123 6.99 0.37 -47.81
C PHE A 123 7.91 -0.86 -47.65
N SER A 124 8.62 -1.22 -48.72
CA SER A 124 9.37 -2.49 -48.81
C SER A 124 10.46 -2.68 -47.75
N GLY A 125 10.87 -1.60 -47.10
CA GLY A 125 11.87 -1.60 -46.04
C GLY A 125 11.33 -1.70 -44.62
N CYS A 126 10.02 -1.55 -44.42
CA CYS A 126 9.45 -1.64 -43.09
C CYS A 126 9.36 -3.09 -42.64
N ALA A 127 9.66 -3.34 -41.37
CA ALA A 127 9.43 -4.65 -40.76
C ALA A 127 7.98 -5.06 -41.00
N ALA A 128 7.76 -6.29 -41.46
CA ALA A 128 6.41 -6.84 -41.49
C ALA A 128 5.93 -6.86 -40.05
N ILE A 129 4.88 -6.08 -39.73
CA ILE A 129 4.13 -6.31 -38.51
C ILE A 129 3.68 -7.77 -38.57
N GLY A 130 3.97 -8.54 -37.51
CA GLY A 130 3.25 -9.79 -37.32
C GLY A 130 1.75 -9.54 -37.42
N THR A 131 0.95 -10.59 -37.57
CA THR A 131 -0.48 -10.43 -37.30
C THR A 131 -0.62 -9.89 -35.88
N ASP A 132 -1.47 -8.89 -35.70
CA ASP A 132 -1.89 -8.31 -34.43
C ASP A 132 -3.41 -8.45 -34.47
N THR A 133 -3.89 -9.50 -33.82
CA THR A 133 -5.23 -10.04 -34.02
C THR A 133 -6.28 -9.25 -33.24
N ASP A 134 -5.92 -8.66 -32.12
CA ASP A 134 -6.82 -7.89 -31.25
C ASP A 134 -6.63 -6.37 -31.32
N MET A 135 -5.63 -5.91 -32.09
CA MET A 135 -5.36 -4.53 -32.43
C MET A 135 -4.95 -3.66 -31.24
N ASP A 136 -4.21 -4.23 -30.31
CA ASP A 136 -3.75 -3.55 -29.10
C ASP A 136 -2.39 -2.83 -29.29
N GLY A 137 -1.71 -3.12 -30.40
CA GLY A 137 -0.43 -2.52 -30.80
C GLY A 137 0.78 -3.43 -30.60
N ILE A 138 0.61 -4.64 -30.04
CA ILE A 138 1.63 -5.68 -29.89
C ILE A 138 1.36 -6.79 -30.92
N PRO A 139 2.36 -7.23 -31.71
CA PRO A 139 2.16 -8.35 -32.64
C PRO A 139 1.92 -9.67 -31.90
N ASP A 140 1.04 -10.55 -32.42
CA ASP A 140 0.66 -11.87 -31.86
C ASP A 140 1.85 -12.77 -31.44
N VAL A 141 3.03 -12.53 -32.00
CA VAL A 141 4.26 -13.29 -31.70
C VAL A 141 4.98 -12.81 -30.44
N ASP A 142 4.74 -11.56 -30.04
CA ASP A 142 5.30 -10.87 -28.89
C ASP A 142 4.21 -10.52 -27.85
N ASP A 143 2.96 -10.92 -28.12
CA ASP A 143 1.77 -10.63 -27.32
C ASP A 143 1.45 -11.80 -26.37
N ASN A 144 1.39 -11.52 -25.07
CA ASN A 144 0.99 -12.50 -24.05
C ASN A 144 -0.53 -12.78 -24.03
N CYS A 145 -1.33 -12.00 -24.77
CA CYS A 145 -2.75 -12.23 -25.01
C CYS A 145 -3.21 -11.95 -26.46
N PRO A 146 -2.83 -12.77 -27.47
CA PRO A 146 -3.08 -12.53 -28.90
C PRO A 146 -4.54 -12.38 -29.38
N MET A 147 -5.51 -12.44 -28.49
CA MET A 147 -6.94 -12.35 -28.80
C MET A 147 -7.69 -11.35 -27.91
N ASN A 148 -7.00 -10.78 -26.92
CA ASN A 148 -7.56 -10.04 -25.80
C ASN A 148 -6.68 -8.84 -25.50
N ALA A 149 -7.02 -7.70 -26.12
CA ALA A 149 -6.19 -6.50 -26.08
C ALA A 149 -5.72 -6.12 -24.66
N ASN A 150 -4.41 -6.13 -24.45
CA ASN A 150 -3.72 -5.68 -23.25
C ASN A 150 -2.41 -4.95 -23.66
N PRO A 151 -2.49 -3.69 -24.12
CA PRO A 151 -1.34 -2.97 -24.68
C PRO A 151 -0.15 -2.78 -23.73
N GLN A 152 -0.38 -2.97 -22.44
CA GLN A 152 0.61 -2.87 -21.37
C GLN A 152 1.23 -4.22 -20.99
N GLN A 153 0.72 -5.32 -21.57
CA GLN A 153 1.21 -6.68 -21.41
C GLN A 153 1.32 -7.08 -19.94
N GLU A 154 0.29 -6.73 -19.15
CA GLU A 154 0.18 -7.14 -17.76
C GLU A 154 0.18 -8.69 -17.67
N ASP A 155 0.97 -9.20 -16.73
CA ASP A 155 1.25 -10.62 -16.48
C ASP A 155 1.70 -10.71 -15.01
N CYS A 156 0.72 -10.79 -14.12
CA CYS A 156 0.89 -10.69 -12.68
C CYS A 156 1.77 -11.81 -12.09
N ASP A 157 1.69 -13.02 -12.67
CA ASP A 157 2.33 -14.24 -12.17
C ASP A 157 3.58 -14.63 -12.97
N LEU A 158 3.83 -13.93 -14.08
CA LEU A 158 4.98 -14.06 -14.97
C LEU A 158 5.07 -15.43 -15.65
N ASP A 159 3.94 -16.08 -15.91
CA ASP A 159 3.88 -17.35 -16.62
C ASP A 159 3.92 -17.20 -18.15
N GLY A 160 3.75 -15.96 -18.65
CA GLY A 160 3.74 -15.60 -20.06
C GLY A 160 2.36 -15.58 -20.71
N ILE A 161 1.28 -15.76 -19.93
CA ILE A 161 -0.12 -15.53 -20.31
C ILE A 161 -0.54 -14.23 -19.63
N GLY A 162 -1.05 -13.27 -20.40
CA GLY A 162 -1.44 -12.00 -19.81
C GLY A 162 -2.73 -12.06 -18.98
N ASP A 163 -2.85 -11.15 -18.01
CA ASP A 163 -4.01 -11.04 -17.11
C ASP A 163 -5.35 -10.97 -17.88
N ALA A 164 -5.34 -10.40 -19.09
CA ALA A 164 -6.53 -10.24 -19.92
C ALA A 164 -7.06 -11.55 -20.54
N CYS A 165 -6.25 -12.60 -20.58
CA CYS A 165 -6.57 -13.90 -21.17
C CYS A 165 -6.25 -15.10 -20.27
N ASP A 166 -5.73 -14.85 -19.07
CA ASP A 166 -5.60 -15.86 -18.02
C ASP A 166 -6.99 -16.31 -17.52
N SER A 167 -7.10 -17.59 -17.17
CA SER A 167 -8.33 -18.25 -16.73
C SER A 167 -8.23 -18.89 -15.35
N ASP A 168 -7.16 -18.59 -14.60
CA ASP A 168 -7.03 -19.06 -13.23
C ASP A 168 -8.19 -18.55 -12.35
N PRO A 169 -8.80 -19.41 -11.51
CA PRO A 169 -9.92 -19.02 -10.68
C PRO A 169 -9.47 -18.14 -9.51
N ASP A 170 -10.38 -17.28 -9.06
CA ASP A 170 -10.34 -16.61 -7.77
C ASP A 170 -11.10 -17.50 -6.75
N LEU A 171 -10.37 -18.25 -5.91
CA LEU A 171 -10.93 -19.19 -4.95
C LEU A 171 -11.26 -18.55 -3.60
N ASP A 172 -10.64 -17.42 -3.26
CA ASP A 172 -10.87 -16.70 -2.00
C ASP A 172 -11.92 -15.57 -2.13
N GLY A 173 -12.29 -15.23 -3.36
CA GLY A 173 -13.29 -14.24 -3.72
C GLY A 173 -12.82 -12.80 -3.54
N ASN A 174 -11.52 -12.55 -3.44
CA ASN A 174 -10.95 -11.23 -3.22
C ASN A 174 -10.97 -10.36 -4.50
N GLY A 175 -11.32 -10.91 -5.67
CA GLY A 175 -11.37 -10.21 -6.95
C GLY A 175 -10.06 -10.18 -7.75
N ILE A 176 -9.03 -10.88 -7.28
CA ILE A 176 -7.74 -11.14 -7.93
C ILE A 176 -7.65 -12.66 -8.19
N GLN A 177 -6.99 -13.08 -9.27
CA GLN A 177 -6.82 -14.50 -9.56
C GLN A 177 -5.78 -15.13 -8.62
N ASP A 178 -5.94 -16.40 -8.24
CA ASP A 178 -5.07 -17.03 -7.23
C ASP A 178 -3.58 -17.04 -7.66
N ASN A 179 -3.29 -17.15 -8.96
CA ASN A 179 -1.92 -17.06 -9.46
C ASN A 179 -1.33 -15.64 -9.43
N CYS A 180 -2.18 -14.61 -9.43
CA CYS A 180 -1.80 -13.21 -9.24
C CYS A 180 -1.65 -12.82 -7.76
N ASP A 181 -2.07 -13.68 -6.82
CA ASP A 181 -2.06 -13.33 -5.41
C ASP A 181 -0.64 -13.17 -4.86
N VAL A 182 -0.43 -12.04 -4.20
CA VAL A 182 0.73 -11.85 -3.34
C VAL A 182 0.52 -12.64 -2.05
N MET A 183 1.44 -13.53 -1.76
CA MET A 183 1.47 -14.28 -0.50
C MET A 183 2.02 -13.43 0.64
N ALA A 184 1.52 -13.67 1.86
CA ALA A 184 2.03 -13.02 3.07
C ALA A 184 3.54 -13.25 3.25
N PRO A 185 4.38 -12.19 3.33
CA PRO A 185 5.81 -12.37 3.53
C PRO A 185 6.13 -13.00 4.88
N ALA A 186 6.89 -14.10 4.88
CA ALA A 186 7.22 -14.82 6.10
C ALA A 186 7.99 -13.93 7.11
N GLY A 187 7.43 -13.80 8.32
CA GLY A 187 8.03 -13.07 9.43
C GLY A 187 7.88 -11.54 9.35
N LEU A 188 7.06 -11.03 8.43
CA LEU A 188 6.58 -9.65 8.46
C LEU A 188 5.46 -9.52 9.49
N VAL A 189 5.54 -8.52 10.37
CA VAL A 189 4.55 -8.25 11.42
C VAL A 189 4.34 -6.74 11.59
N MET A 190 3.17 -6.34 12.07
CA MET A 190 2.96 -5.04 12.69
C MET A 190 3.74 -4.99 14.01
N ASN A 191 4.51 -3.92 14.20
CA ASN A 191 5.44 -3.79 15.32
C ASN A 191 5.04 -2.68 16.30
N GLU A 192 4.52 -1.56 15.81
CA GLU A 192 4.14 -0.42 16.64
C GLU A 192 3.07 0.41 15.92
N ILE A 193 2.15 1.00 16.66
CA ILE A 193 1.09 1.86 16.12
C ILE A 193 0.78 2.98 17.11
N ARG A 194 0.71 4.21 16.62
CA ARG A 194 0.21 5.38 17.34
C ARG A 194 -0.95 5.99 16.54
N ILE A 195 -2.06 6.19 17.24
CA ILE A 195 -3.31 6.68 16.65
C ILE A 195 -3.75 8.02 17.25
N ASP A 196 -3.26 8.40 18.43
CA ASP A 196 -3.71 9.60 19.13
C ASP A 196 -2.56 10.19 19.97
N GLN A 197 -2.67 11.47 20.30
CA GLN A 197 -1.72 12.19 21.16
C GLN A 197 -2.35 13.42 21.84
N PRO A 198 -1.68 14.02 22.84
CA PRO A 198 -2.14 15.30 23.38
C PRO A 198 -2.20 16.40 22.32
N GLY A 199 -3.40 16.90 22.08
CA GLY A 199 -3.63 18.11 21.32
C GLY A 199 -4.08 17.84 19.89
N ALA A 200 -3.17 17.95 18.94
CA ALA A 200 -3.44 17.66 17.54
C ALA A 200 -2.65 16.41 17.14
N ASP A 201 -3.29 15.54 16.38
CA ASP A 201 -2.76 14.26 15.93
C ASP A 201 -1.79 14.51 14.79
N ASN A 202 -0.54 14.82 15.14
CA ASN A 202 0.51 15.11 14.18
C ASN A 202 1.44 13.92 13.97
N ASP A 203 1.47 12.99 14.92
CA ASP A 203 2.46 11.93 15.02
C ASP A 203 1.81 10.54 14.95
N GLU A 204 0.76 10.38 14.13
CA GLU A 204 0.20 9.08 13.78
C GLU A 204 1.18 8.29 12.90
N TYR A 205 1.38 7.03 13.26
CA TYR A 205 2.28 6.14 12.52
C TYR A 205 1.94 4.67 12.73
N VAL A 206 2.41 3.85 11.78
CA VAL A 206 2.49 2.41 11.89
C VAL A 206 3.92 1.98 11.56
N GLU A 207 4.45 1.07 12.36
CA GLU A 207 5.74 0.47 12.14
C GLU A 207 5.59 -1.01 11.81
N LEU A 208 6.27 -1.46 10.76
CA LEU A 208 6.36 -2.88 10.40
C LEU A 208 7.75 -3.40 10.71
N ARG A 209 7.83 -4.66 11.15
CA ARG A 209 9.11 -5.36 11.36
C ARG A 209 9.18 -6.57 10.45
N GLY A 210 10.30 -6.74 9.75
CA GLY A 210 10.51 -7.85 8.84
C GLY A 210 11.97 -8.07 8.47
N LEU A 211 12.21 -9.04 7.59
CA LEU A 211 13.55 -9.27 7.05
C LEU A 211 13.94 -8.11 6.12
N PRO A 212 15.18 -7.58 6.22
CA PRO A 212 15.67 -6.57 5.28
C PRO A 212 15.56 -6.98 3.82
N GLY A 213 15.01 -6.10 2.99
CA GLY A 213 14.75 -6.31 1.57
C GLY A 213 13.46 -7.04 1.24
N THR A 214 12.65 -7.41 2.24
CA THR A 214 11.29 -7.92 2.00
C THR A 214 10.47 -6.86 1.25
N SER A 215 9.86 -7.26 0.12
CA SER A 215 8.95 -6.42 -0.65
C SER A 215 7.64 -6.21 0.11
N LEU A 216 7.10 -5.00 0.07
CA LEU A 216 5.76 -4.67 0.59
C LEU A 216 4.73 -4.50 -0.54
N GLN A 217 5.11 -4.81 -1.78
CA GLN A 217 4.20 -4.78 -2.93
C GLN A 217 2.98 -5.68 -2.69
N GLY A 218 1.79 -5.17 -3.01
CA GLY A 218 0.52 -5.90 -2.84
C GLY A 218 0.00 -5.96 -1.39
N LEU A 219 0.71 -5.34 -0.44
CA LEU A 219 0.24 -5.21 0.94
C LEU A 219 -0.49 -3.88 1.16
N THR A 220 -1.47 -3.92 2.05
CA THR A 220 -2.25 -2.75 2.46
C THR A 220 -2.49 -2.79 3.96
N ILE A 221 -2.33 -1.65 4.62
CA ILE A 221 -2.81 -1.45 6.00
C ILE A 221 -4.23 -0.89 5.91
N ILE A 222 -5.17 -1.54 6.58
CA ILE A 222 -6.55 -1.08 6.70
C ILE A 222 -6.95 -0.92 8.16
N SER A 223 -7.88 -0.02 8.44
CA SER A 223 -8.62 0.01 9.70
C SER A 223 -10.08 -0.37 9.45
N ILE A 224 -10.66 -1.10 10.40
CA ILE A 224 -12.06 -1.49 10.43
C ILE A 224 -12.67 -0.94 11.73
N GLY A 225 -13.69 -0.11 11.57
CA GLY A 225 -14.34 0.64 12.65
C GLY A 225 -15.78 0.98 12.26
N ASP A 226 -16.17 2.25 12.43
CA ASP A 226 -17.57 2.69 12.31
C ASP A 226 -17.96 3.12 10.88
N PRO A 227 -19.17 2.77 10.40
CA PRO A 227 -19.63 3.26 9.11
C PRO A 227 -20.02 4.73 9.19
N THR A 228 -19.29 5.61 8.48
CA THR A 228 -19.57 7.05 8.41
C THR A 228 -20.97 7.41 7.87
N THR A 229 -21.69 6.45 7.26
CA THR A 229 -22.94 6.66 6.53
C THR A 229 -24.15 5.84 7.00
N THR A 230 -24.02 4.88 7.93
CA THR A 230 -25.18 4.08 8.41
C THR A 230 -25.50 4.38 9.88
N PRO A 231 -26.74 4.78 10.21
CA PRO A 231 -27.12 5.09 11.60
C PRO A 231 -27.20 3.90 12.57
N ASP A 232 -27.00 2.66 12.09
CA ASP A 232 -27.43 1.44 12.77
C ASP A 232 -26.35 0.32 12.89
N GLY A 233 -25.12 0.46 12.35
CA GLY A 233 -24.10 -0.62 12.34
C GLY A 233 -23.09 -0.49 13.47
N ASN A 234 -22.77 -1.58 14.18
CA ASN A 234 -21.85 -1.58 15.33
C ASN A 234 -20.41 -1.92 14.90
N GLY A 235 -20.00 -1.63 13.67
CA GLY A 235 -18.67 -1.93 13.18
C GLY A 235 -18.66 -2.29 11.70
N GLY A 236 -17.56 -2.90 11.25
CA GLY A 236 -17.46 -3.55 9.95
C GLY A 236 -17.06 -2.66 8.78
N ALA A 237 -17.04 -1.34 8.96
CA ALA A 237 -16.67 -0.43 7.88
C ALA A 237 -15.16 -0.31 7.74
N ILE A 238 -14.67 -0.27 6.50
CA ILE A 238 -13.27 0.05 6.20
C ILE A 238 -13.08 1.57 6.24
N ASP A 239 -12.36 2.08 7.24
CA ASP A 239 -12.24 3.52 7.48
C ASP A 239 -10.99 4.12 6.85
N SER A 240 -9.91 3.33 6.77
CA SER A 240 -8.66 3.77 6.17
C SER A 240 -8.05 2.69 5.28
N ILE A 241 -7.41 3.13 4.19
CA ILE A 241 -6.74 2.26 3.22
C ILE A 241 -5.38 2.87 2.90
N ASN A 242 -4.31 2.19 3.30
CA ASN A 242 -2.94 2.63 3.13
C ASN A 242 -2.14 1.57 2.36
N SER A 243 -2.04 1.73 1.04
CA SER A 243 -1.29 0.79 0.18
C SER A 243 0.22 0.94 0.39
N LEU A 244 0.91 -0.19 0.52
CA LEU A 244 2.35 -0.27 0.71
C LEU A 244 3.11 -0.61 -0.58
N SER A 245 2.46 -0.48 -1.74
CA SER A 245 3.08 -0.93 -2.99
C SER A 245 4.17 0.00 -3.48
N VAL A 246 3.95 1.31 -3.42
CA VAL A 246 4.91 2.32 -3.92
C VAL A 246 4.89 3.58 -3.07
N SER A 247 6.06 4.11 -2.76
CA SER A 247 6.25 5.45 -2.18
C SER A 247 7.05 6.31 -3.14
N SER A 248 6.54 7.49 -3.49
CA SER A 248 7.23 8.43 -4.38
C SER A 248 7.73 7.80 -5.70
N GLY A 249 6.99 6.82 -6.23
CA GLY A 249 7.32 6.10 -7.47
C GLY A 249 8.37 4.99 -7.33
N SER A 250 8.77 4.62 -6.12
CA SER A 250 9.66 3.48 -5.86
C SER A 250 8.93 2.40 -5.05
N PRO A 251 9.16 1.10 -5.33
CA PRO A 251 8.62 0.02 -4.51
C PRO A 251 9.07 0.15 -3.06
N MET A 252 8.15 -0.03 -2.13
CA MET A 252 8.49 -0.05 -0.71
C MET A 252 9.10 -1.41 -0.34
N VAL A 253 10.18 -1.38 0.43
CA VAL A 253 10.88 -2.57 0.92
C VAL A 253 11.33 -2.35 2.35
N ILE A 254 11.33 -3.40 3.18
CA ILE A 254 11.87 -3.32 4.54
C ILE A 254 13.35 -2.89 4.48
N PRO A 255 13.77 -1.82 5.19
CA PRO A 255 15.14 -1.32 5.16
C PRO A 255 16.13 -2.24 5.91
N ALA A 256 17.40 -1.83 5.91
CA ALA A 256 18.53 -2.64 6.38
C ALA A 256 18.50 -2.96 7.88
N ASP A 257 17.83 -2.14 8.68
CA ASP A 257 17.61 -2.32 10.12
C ASP A 257 16.41 -3.23 10.43
N GLY A 258 15.59 -3.55 9.43
CA GLY A 258 14.45 -4.45 9.57
C GLY A 258 13.17 -3.79 10.06
N ILE A 259 13.14 -2.45 10.14
CA ILE A 259 12.03 -1.66 10.66
C ILE A 259 11.56 -0.69 9.59
N PHE A 260 10.29 -0.75 9.20
CA PHE A 260 9.71 0.14 8.20
C PHE A 260 8.69 1.08 8.85
N LEU A 261 9.05 2.36 8.95
CA LEU A 261 8.22 3.39 9.57
C LEU A 261 7.36 4.10 8.52
N ILE A 262 6.04 4.00 8.68
CA ILE A 262 5.04 4.73 7.89
C ILE A 262 4.42 5.77 8.79
N ALA A 263 4.46 7.04 8.39
CA ALA A 263 3.91 8.12 9.20
C ALA A 263 3.19 9.16 8.33
N GLU A 264 2.43 10.03 8.97
CA GLU A 264 1.84 11.17 8.31
C GLU A 264 2.87 12.23 7.89
N SER A 265 2.47 13.13 6.99
CA SER A 265 3.30 14.28 6.59
C SER A 265 3.60 15.29 7.71
N THR A 266 2.83 15.22 8.80
CA THR A 266 2.89 16.04 10.01
C THR A 266 3.84 15.50 11.07
N PHE A 267 4.32 14.26 10.90
CA PHE A 267 5.08 13.50 11.90
C PHE A 267 6.41 14.15 12.30
N THR A 268 6.73 14.09 13.60
CA THR A 268 7.86 14.78 14.23
C THR A 268 8.69 13.93 15.20
N LEU A 269 8.29 12.70 15.52
CA LEU A 269 8.93 11.90 16.58
C LEU A 269 10.25 11.24 16.14
N ALA A 270 10.45 10.98 14.84
CA ALA A 270 11.69 10.46 14.27
C ALA A 270 12.18 11.29 13.08
N GLY A 271 13.47 11.17 12.77
CA GLY A 271 14.14 11.96 11.73
C GLY A 271 14.04 11.38 10.32
N ASP A 272 14.05 10.04 10.20
CA ASP A 272 13.93 9.33 8.93
C ASP A 272 12.62 8.52 8.97
N VAL A 273 11.77 8.72 7.96
CA VAL A 273 10.51 7.99 7.75
C VAL A 273 10.60 7.31 6.39
N ASP A 274 10.27 6.02 6.32
CA ASP A 274 10.39 5.23 5.09
C ASP A 274 9.24 5.52 4.11
N ALA A 275 8.07 5.86 4.64
CA ALA A 275 6.87 6.13 3.88
C ALA A 275 6.03 7.25 4.50
N ILE A 276 5.62 8.21 3.67
CA ILE A 276 4.65 9.23 4.07
C ILE A 276 3.28 8.85 3.49
N THR A 277 2.28 8.78 4.35
CA THR A 277 0.88 8.57 3.98
C THR A 277 -0.03 9.61 4.63
N THR A 278 -1.34 9.48 4.42
CA THR A 278 -2.36 10.15 5.20
C THR A 278 -3.08 9.07 5.99
N PHE A 279 -2.98 9.14 7.30
CA PHE A 279 -3.80 8.32 8.17
C PHE A 279 -5.10 9.08 8.46
N ASP A 280 -6.17 8.33 8.64
CA ASP A 280 -7.47 8.86 9.08
C ASP A 280 -7.88 7.94 10.23
N PHE A 281 -6.99 7.80 11.21
CA PHE A 281 -7.22 6.93 12.34
C PHE A 281 -8.26 7.60 13.25
N GLU A 282 -9.22 6.80 13.69
CA GLU A 282 -10.29 7.31 14.53
C GLU A 282 -9.83 7.48 15.98
N ASN A 283 -10.26 8.58 16.61
CA ASN A 283 -10.04 8.80 18.03
C ASN A 283 -11.25 8.30 18.82
N GLY A 284 -11.01 7.32 19.70
CA GLY A 284 -11.86 7.07 20.87
C GLY A 284 -12.92 5.98 20.73
N ASP A 285 -13.02 5.31 19.58
CA ASP A 285 -13.86 4.13 19.40
C ASP A 285 -13.02 2.88 19.11
N THR A 286 -13.59 1.69 19.37
CA THR A 286 -12.90 0.42 19.11
C THR A 286 -12.60 0.27 17.61
N THR A 287 -11.34 -0.02 17.26
CA THR A 287 -10.88 -0.13 15.87
C THR A 287 -9.96 -1.34 15.70
N THR A 288 -10.12 -2.04 14.59
CA THR A 288 -9.25 -3.17 14.19
C THR A 288 -8.33 -2.75 13.06
N TYR A 289 -7.02 -2.85 13.26
CA TYR A 289 -6.00 -2.54 12.26
C TYR A 289 -5.44 -3.84 11.70
N LEU A 290 -5.49 -4.00 10.38
CA LEU A 290 -5.02 -5.20 9.68
C LEU A 290 -3.98 -4.86 8.63
N LEU A 291 -2.99 -5.73 8.50
CA LEU A 291 -2.06 -5.78 7.37
C LEU A 291 -2.52 -6.94 6.51
N VAL A 292 -2.93 -6.67 5.28
CA VAL A 292 -3.55 -7.67 4.39
C VAL A 292 -2.85 -7.72 3.04
N THR A 293 -2.91 -8.86 2.37
CA THR A 293 -2.50 -9.02 0.96
C THR A 293 -3.68 -8.77 0.02
N ASN A 294 -3.39 -8.42 -1.23
CA ASN A 294 -4.36 -8.47 -2.34
C ASN A 294 -5.65 -7.68 -2.06
N PHE A 295 -5.51 -6.52 -1.40
CA PHE A 295 -6.67 -5.72 -1.02
C PHE A 295 -7.36 -5.09 -2.24
N THR A 296 -8.66 -5.31 -2.37
CA THR A 296 -9.51 -4.80 -3.46
C THR A 296 -10.68 -3.94 -2.97
N GLY A 297 -10.78 -3.74 -1.66
CA GLY A 297 -11.90 -3.08 -1.03
C GLY A 297 -11.91 -1.57 -1.25
N SER A 298 -12.95 -0.93 -0.75
CA SER A 298 -13.12 0.53 -0.78
C SER A 298 -13.44 1.09 0.60
N LEU A 299 -13.17 2.38 0.81
CA LEU A 299 -13.61 3.11 2.00
C LEU A 299 -15.12 2.94 2.19
N ASP A 300 -15.56 2.87 3.45
CA ASP A 300 -16.92 2.60 3.90
C ASP A 300 -17.51 1.26 3.43
N GLN A 301 -16.70 0.36 2.85
CA GLN A 301 -17.17 -0.99 2.55
C GLN A 301 -17.36 -1.74 3.87
N ASP A 302 -18.57 -2.23 4.08
CA ASP A 302 -18.94 -3.06 5.21
C ASP A 302 -18.51 -4.52 4.96
N VAL A 303 -17.69 -5.06 5.86
CA VAL A 303 -17.15 -6.43 5.82
C VAL A 303 -17.76 -7.35 6.89
N ASP A 304 -18.76 -6.87 7.63
CA ASP A 304 -19.53 -7.61 8.63
C ASP A 304 -21.01 -7.18 8.53
N LEU A 305 -21.70 -7.62 7.47
CA LEU A 305 -23.04 -7.14 7.15
C LEU A 305 -24.11 -7.55 8.16
N ASP A 306 -23.82 -8.49 9.06
CA ASP A 306 -24.73 -8.93 10.11
C ASP A 306 -24.34 -8.52 11.54
N ASP A 307 -23.31 -7.68 11.66
CA ASP A 307 -22.80 -7.07 12.91
C ASP A 307 -22.55 -8.13 14.01
N ASP A 308 -21.99 -9.30 13.66
CA ASP A 308 -21.77 -10.40 14.60
C ASP A 308 -20.34 -10.46 15.17
N GLY A 309 -19.45 -9.58 14.71
CA GLY A 309 -18.05 -9.50 15.11
C GLY A 309 -17.15 -10.51 14.39
N ILE A 310 -17.66 -11.15 13.34
CA ILE A 310 -16.95 -12.07 12.47
C ILE A 310 -16.99 -11.49 11.06
N ILE A 311 -15.80 -11.40 10.45
CA ILE A 311 -15.71 -10.96 9.06
C ILE A 311 -16.46 -11.94 8.14
N ASP A 312 -17.29 -11.39 7.26
CA ASP A 312 -18.07 -12.14 6.29
C ASP A 312 -17.20 -12.99 5.34
N ALA A 313 -17.82 -13.99 4.72
CA ALA A 313 -17.12 -14.83 3.75
C ALA A 313 -16.71 -14.03 2.49
N ASN A 314 -15.47 -14.24 2.04
CA ASN A 314 -14.82 -13.54 0.93
C ASN A 314 -14.61 -12.05 1.21
N PRO A 315 -13.80 -11.72 2.23
CA PRO A 315 -13.44 -10.33 2.46
C PRO A 315 -12.65 -9.76 1.26
N PRO A 316 -12.57 -8.43 1.09
CA PRO A 316 -11.91 -7.81 -0.04
C PRO A 316 -10.37 -7.79 0.10
N TRP A 317 -9.79 -8.90 0.53
CA TRP A 317 -8.36 -9.16 0.68
C TRP A 317 -8.09 -10.66 0.63
N GLY A 318 -6.86 -11.05 0.31
CA GLY A 318 -6.49 -12.47 0.24
C GLY A 318 -6.20 -13.07 1.62
N GLU A 319 -5.10 -12.65 2.24
CA GLU A 319 -4.67 -13.13 3.55
C GLU A 319 -4.47 -11.98 4.54
N VAL A 320 -4.76 -12.24 5.81
CA VAL A 320 -4.36 -11.37 6.92
C VAL A 320 -2.93 -11.73 7.32
N VAL A 321 -1.99 -10.81 7.10
CA VAL A 321 -0.56 -10.97 7.44
C VAL A 321 -0.36 -10.84 8.95
N ASP A 322 -0.91 -9.78 9.54
CA ASP A 322 -0.87 -9.49 10.97
C ASP A 322 -1.91 -8.39 11.30
N GLY A 323 -2.16 -8.13 12.58
CA GLY A 323 -3.05 -7.06 12.99
C GLY A 323 -3.30 -7.00 14.49
N ILE A 324 -4.10 -6.03 14.91
CA ILE A 324 -4.48 -5.79 16.31
C ILE A 324 -5.81 -5.04 16.37
N SER A 325 -6.65 -5.38 17.34
CA SER A 325 -7.73 -4.48 17.76
C SER A 325 -7.31 -3.66 18.96
N LEU A 326 -7.55 -2.35 18.89
CA LEU A 326 -7.51 -1.45 20.03
C LEU A 326 -8.95 -1.25 20.50
N ILE A 327 -9.23 -1.55 21.77
CA ILE A 327 -10.60 -1.49 22.33
C ILE A 327 -10.70 -0.40 23.39
N ASP A 328 -11.85 0.25 23.49
CA ASP A 328 -12.12 1.30 24.49
C ASP A 328 -12.83 0.76 25.75
N CYS A 329 -13.19 -0.55 25.78
CA CYS A 329 -13.85 -1.18 26.93
C CYS A 329 -13.53 -2.69 27.06
N GLU A 330 -13.62 -3.28 28.27
CA GLU A 330 -13.29 -4.71 28.50
C GLU A 330 -14.45 -5.68 28.21
N VAL A 331 -15.69 -5.17 28.13
CA VAL A 331 -16.90 -6.00 28.01
C VAL A 331 -17.72 -5.54 26.81
N GLU A 332 -17.54 -6.23 25.70
CA GLU A 332 -18.30 -6.05 24.47
C GLU A 332 -19.83 -6.15 24.67
N PRO A 333 -20.64 -5.39 23.92
CA PRO A 333 -20.24 -4.49 22.83
C PRO A 333 -19.72 -3.14 23.33
N CYS A 334 -18.52 -2.77 22.89
CA CYS A 334 -17.81 -1.54 23.21
C CYS A 334 -18.03 -0.47 22.14
N GLY A 335 -19.30 -0.08 21.93
CA GLY A 335 -19.66 0.77 20.78
C GLY A 335 -19.50 0.01 19.47
N ASN A 336 -18.27 -0.09 18.99
CA ASN A 336 -17.85 -0.84 17.80
C ASN A 336 -17.33 -2.24 18.15
N LEU A 337 -17.42 -3.15 17.19
CA LEU A 337 -16.96 -4.53 17.29
C LEU A 337 -15.45 -4.64 17.03
N SER A 338 -14.79 -5.46 17.84
CA SER A 338 -13.43 -5.95 17.56
C SER A 338 -13.48 -7.22 16.71
N TYR A 339 -12.70 -7.24 15.63
CA TYR A 339 -12.56 -8.40 14.73
C TYR A 339 -11.30 -9.23 14.99
N ALA A 340 -10.37 -8.75 15.82
CA ALA A 340 -9.11 -9.44 16.04
C ALA A 340 -9.32 -10.85 16.61
N ALA A 341 -10.22 -11.03 17.58
CA ALA A 341 -10.43 -12.34 18.21
C ALA A 341 -10.92 -13.41 17.21
N SER A 342 -11.85 -13.07 16.30
CA SER A 342 -12.36 -14.00 15.28
C SER A 342 -11.31 -14.32 14.21
N LEU A 343 -10.36 -13.40 13.99
CA LEU A 343 -9.20 -13.59 13.11
C LEU A 343 -8.00 -14.25 13.81
N GLY A 344 -8.07 -14.53 15.12
CA GLY A 344 -6.96 -15.11 15.89
C GLY A 344 -5.81 -14.12 16.17
N LEU A 345 -6.11 -12.83 16.15
CA LEU A 345 -5.20 -11.72 16.38
C LEU A 345 -5.31 -11.18 17.81
N PRO A 346 -4.29 -10.42 18.28
CA PRO A 346 -4.30 -9.78 19.59
C PRO A 346 -5.35 -8.67 19.71
N VAL A 347 -5.92 -8.58 20.91
CA VAL A 347 -6.78 -7.48 21.35
C VAL A 347 -6.05 -6.75 22.46
N LEU A 348 -5.96 -5.43 22.39
CA LEU A 348 -5.31 -4.59 23.40
C LEU A 348 -6.23 -3.47 23.86
N GLY A 349 -6.23 -3.25 25.17
CA GLY A 349 -7.04 -2.24 25.81
C GLY A 349 -8.17 -2.84 26.65
N PRO A 350 -9.01 -1.98 27.23
CA PRO A 350 -8.86 -0.53 27.25
C PRO A 350 -7.66 -0.06 28.08
N ASP A 351 -7.22 1.17 27.82
CA ASP A 351 -6.35 1.87 28.76
C ASP A 351 -7.20 2.50 29.87
N ILE A 352 -6.70 2.42 31.11
CA ILE A 352 -7.43 2.87 32.30
C ILE A 352 -6.74 4.10 32.85
N ILE A 353 -7.27 5.28 32.51
CA ILE A 353 -6.75 6.56 33.00
C ILE A 353 -7.49 7.02 34.25
N THR A 354 -6.79 7.73 35.14
CA THR A 354 -7.39 8.32 36.34
C THR A 354 -7.75 9.78 36.11
N VAL A 355 -9.04 10.08 35.98
CA VAL A 355 -9.57 11.44 35.89
C VAL A 355 -10.10 11.88 37.26
N GLY A 356 -9.27 12.60 38.01
CA GLY A 356 -9.59 13.06 39.36
C GLY A 356 -9.59 11.91 40.38
N LYS A 357 -10.76 11.37 40.73
CA LYS A 357 -10.91 10.21 41.63
C LYS A 357 -11.58 9.02 40.95
N SER A 358 -11.91 9.16 39.67
CA SER A 358 -12.57 8.12 38.89
C SER A 358 -11.58 7.55 37.89
N GLN A 359 -11.65 6.24 37.68
CA GLN A 359 -11.02 5.59 36.55
C GLN A 359 -11.96 5.68 35.35
N VAL A 360 -11.38 5.92 34.18
CA VAL A 360 -12.08 6.02 32.91
C VAL A 360 -11.37 5.11 31.92
N SER A 361 -12.17 4.29 31.25
CA SER A 361 -11.75 3.45 30.14
C SER A 361 -11.58 4.32 28.90
N VAL A 362 -10.44 4.23 28.24
CA VAL A 362 -10.14 4.94 26.99
C VAL A 362 -9.45 4.01 26.01
N LEU A 363 -9.57 4.32 24.73
CA LEU A 363 -8.84 3.64 23.67
C LEU A 363 -7.33 3.84 23.86
N PRO A 364 -6.49 2.80 23.73
CA PRO A 364 -5.05 2.95 23.70
C PRO A 364 -4.59 3.86 22.55
N ALA A 365 -3.96 4.99 22.87
CA ALA A 365 -3.42 5.92 21.87
C ALA A 365 -2.13 5.42 21.20
N HIS A 366 -1.43 4.50 21.85
CA HIS A 366 -0.15 3.94 21.40
C HIS A 366 -0.04 2.49 21.84
N ALA A 367 0.37 1.62 20.92
CA ALA A 367 0.58 0.21 21.14
C ALA A 367 1.87 -0.24 20.48
N TYR A 368 2.62 -1.10 21.16
CA TYR A 368 3.89 -1.63 20.65
C TYR A 368 4.03 -3.12 20.97
N ARG A 369 4.69 -3.84 20.07
CA ARG A 369 5.02 -5.26 20.22
C ARG A 369 6.40 -5.38 20.86
N CYS A 370 6.52 -6.16 21.94
CA CYS A 370 7.79 -6.27 22.66
C CYS A 370 8.90 -6.83 21.76
N SER A 371 10.15 -6.36 21.94
CA SER A 371 11.25 -6.82 21.07
C SER A 371 11.70 -8.26 21.32
N ASN A 372 11.48 -8.79 22.52
CA ASN A 372 11.93 -10.11 22.95
C ASN A 372 10.85 -11.21 22.93
N ILE A 373 9.57 -10.83 22.93
CA ILE A 373 8.41 -11.73 22.90
C ILE A 373 7.34 -11.10 22.03
N ASP A 374 6.51 -11.94 21.41
CA ASP A 374 5.49 -11.50 20.44
C ASP A 374 4.21 -11.02 21.13
N GLU A 375 4.35 -10.09 22.09
CA GLU A 375 3.27 -9.62 22.95
C GLU A 375 3.07 -8.12 22.77
N TRP A 376 1.82 -7.66 22.75
CA TRP A 376 1.49 -6.24 22.66
C TRP A 376 1.38 -5.59 24.03
N ARG A 377 1.74 -4.31 24.08
CA ARG A 377 1.68 -3.45 25.26
C ARG A 377 1.13 -2.08 24.88
N THR A 378 0.40 -1.49 25.80
CA THR A 378 0.00 -0.08 25.71
C THR A 378 1.20 0.79 26.07
N GLY A 379 1.51 1.77 25.22
CA GLY A 379 2.44 2.83 25.55
C GLY A 379 1.73 4.04 26.15
N THR A 380 2.42 5.17 26.22
CA THR A 380 1.87 6.38 26.85
C THR A 380 1.03 7.19 25.87
N PHE A 381 0.01 7.86 26.42
CA PHE A 381 -0.75 8.85 25.68
C PHE A 381 0.15 9.97 25.11
N ASP A 382 0.99 10.59 25.95
CA ASP A 382 1.95 11.62 25.53
C ASP A 382 3.21 10.99 24.89
N PRO A 383 3.50 11.24 23.60
CA PRO A 383 4.71 10.71 22.94
C PRO A 383 6.01 11.31 23.50
N PHE A 384 5.95 12.45 24.19
CA PHE A 384 7.13 13.15 24.72
C PHE A 384 7.41 12.87 26.20
N ASP A 385 6.69 11.94 26.83
CA ASP A 385 7.02 11.52 28.20
C ASP A 385 8.46 10.92 28.23
N ALA A 386 9.17 11.09 29.34
CA ALA A 386 10.55 10.64 29.47
C ALA A 386 10.67 9.14 29.79
N MET A 387 9.55 8.47 30.04
CA MET A 387 9.48 7.04 30.38
C MET A 387 8.82 6.19 29.27
N THR A 388 8.75 6.69 28.03
CA THR A 388 7.94 6.08 26.97
C THR A 388 8.60 4.90 26.30
N ALA A 389 7.73 4.00 25.84
CA ALA A 389 8.04 2.89 24.94
C ALA A 389 7.90 3.28 23.47
N ASP A 390 7.59 4.55 23.19
CA ASP A 390 7.39 5.10 21.86
C ASP A 390 8.74 5.21 21.15
N THR A 391 8.97 4.30 20.22
CA THR A 391 10.27 4.09 19.60
C THR A 391 10.21 4.04 18.07
N PRO A 392 9.61 5.05 17.42
CA PRO A 392 9.46 5.02 15.97
C PRO A 392 10.83 4.96 15.28
N ALA A 393 10.96 4.07 14.31
CA ALA A 393 12.20 3.72 13.61
C ALA A 393 13.29 3.12 14.52
N ALA A 394 12.92 2.55 15.66
CA ALA A 394 13.83 1.95 16.63
C ALA A 394 13.26 0.68 17.25
N LEU A 395 14.12 -0.11 17.89
CA LEU A 395 13.67 -1.34 18.55
C LEU A 395 12.81 -1.01 19.77
N ASN A 396 11.60 -1.57 19.78
CA ASN A 396 10.70 -1.54 20.93
C ASN A 396 11.36 -2.08 22.21
N PRO A 397 10.91 -1.62 23.39
CA PRO A 397 11.37 -2.18 24.65
C PRO A 397 11.16 -3.69 24.76
N GLU A 398 12.05 -4.34 25.52
CA GLU A 398 11.84 -5.72 25.93
C GLU A 398 10.74 -5.77 26.99
N CYS A 399 9.82 -6.72 26.86
CA CYS A 399 8.90 -7.03 27.92
C CYS A 399 9.59 -7.92 28.94
N ILE A 400 9.74 -7.39 30.14
CA ILE A 400 10.14 -8.20 31.28
C ILE A 400 8.95 -9.10 31.56
N ALA A 401 9.11 -10.42 31.36
CA ALA A 401 8.12 -11.40 31.79
C ALA A 401 7.71 -11.04 33.21
N VAL A 402 6.42 -10.80 33.44
CA VAL A 402 5.90 -10.46 34.75
C VAL A 402 6.21 -11.67 35.63
N THR A 403 7.31 -11.61 36.38
CA THR A 403 7.55 -12.57 37.45
C THR A 403 6.34 -12.50 38.36
N PRO A 404 5.78 -13.65 38.81
CA PRO A 404 4.63 -13.65 39.72
C PRO A 404 4.87 -12.60 40.79
N CYS A 405 3.99 -11.61 40.86
CA CYS A 405 4.20 -10.52 41.77
C CYS A 405 4.25 -11.12 43.18
N PRO A 406 5.26 -10.81 43.99
CA PRO A 406 5.35 -11.35 45.33
C PRO A 406 4.15 -10.99 46.21
N TRP A 407 3.15 -10.23 45.77
CA TRP A 407 2.02 -9.84 46.60
C TRP A 407 0.66 -10.04 45.92
N ASP A 408 0.64 -10.77 44.80
CA ASP A 408 -0.56 -11.17 44.06
C ASP A 408 -0.89 -12.62 44.44
N CYS A 409 -1.76 -12.78 45.43
CA CYS A 409 -2.07 -14.04 46.10
C CYS A 409 -3.56 -14.41 46.06
N ALA A 410 -4.36 -13.66 45.29
CA ALA A 410 -5.76 -13.96 45.04
C ALA A 410 -5.93 -15.35 44.36
N PRO A 411 -7.03 -16.07 44.65
CA PRO A 411 -7.26 -17.39 44.10
C PRO A 411 -7.48 -17.35 42.57
N ASP A 412 -6.73 -18.24 41.90
CA ASP A 412 -6.66 -18.56 40.47
C ASP A 412 -8.01 -18.53 39.73
N ASN A 413 -8.02 -17.95 38.52
CA ASN A 413 -9.10 -17.99 37.53
C ASN A 413 -9.16 -19.31 36.74
N GLY A 414 -8.32 -20.28 37.08
CA GLY A 414 -8.32 -21.66 36.61
C GLY A 414 -7.17 -22.04 35.67
N ASP A 415 -6.08 -21.26 35.62
CA ASP A 415 -4.96 -21.45 34.69
C ASP A 415 -3.75 -22.19 35.30
N GLY A 416 -3.74 -22.44 36.62
CA GLY A 416 -2.70 -23.18 37.30
C GLY A 416 -1.47 -22.35 37.70
N THR A 417 -1.54 -21.02 37.63
CA THR A 417 -0.59 -20.10 38.26
C THR A 417 -1.24 -19.36 39.45
N TYR A 418 -0.44 -18.91 40.43
CA TYR A 418 -0.96 -18.12 41.56
C TYR A 418 -0.94 -16.63 41.20
N GLY A 419 -2.06 -15.94 41.40
CA GLY A 419 -2.24 -14.51 41.15
C GLY A 419 -3.12 -14.17 39.93
N ASN A 420 -3.69 -12.97 39.90
CA ASN A 420 -4.53 -12.46 38.80
C ASN A 420 -3.83 -11.40 37.92
N GLY A 421 -2.53 -11.18 38.11
CA GLY A 421 -1.75 -10.16 37.43
C GLY A 421 -1.81 -8.77 38.06
N SER A 422 -2.45 -8.60 39.22
CA SER A 422 -2.54 -7.33 39.95
C SER A 422 -2.56 -7.53 41.46
N VAL A 423 -1.97 -6.60 42.21
CA VAL A 423 -2.16 -6.54 43.67
C VAL A 423 -3.37 -5.63 43.92
N ASN A 424 -4.46 -6.20 44.41
CA ASN A 424 -5.73 -5.51 44.53
C ASN A 424 -6.45 -5.83 45.86
N ILE A 425 -7.74 -5.50 45.92
CA ILE A 425 -8.55 -5.67 47.13
C ILE A 425 -8.71 -7.15 47.51
N ASP A 426 -8.69 -8.07 46.56
CA ASP A 426 -8.84 -9.49 46.79
C ASP A 426 -7.58 -10.08 47.45
N ASP A 427 -6.40 -9.58 47.10
CA ASP A 427 -5.14 -9.92 47.79
C ASP A 427 -5.13 -9.39 49.22
N LEU A 428 -5.63 -8.17 49.41
CA LEU A 428 -5.75 -7.56 50.74
C LEU A 428 -6.72 -8.36 51.61
N LEU A 429 -7.84 -8.80 51.02
CA LEU A 429 -8.80 -9.67 51.69
C LEU A 429 -8.20 -11.05 51.98
N GLY A 430 -7.39 -11.61 51.08
CA GLY A 430 -6.63 -12.84 51.29
C GLY A 430 -5.74 -12.76 52.50
N VAL A 431 -4.87 -11.75 52.58
CA VAL A 431 -3.96 -11.52 53.73
C VAL A 431 -4.72 -11.25 55.02
N ILE A 432 -5.84 -10.50 54.98
CA ILE A 432 -6.65 -10.23 56.17
C ILE A 432 -7.36 -11.50 56.68
N ASN A 433 -7.91 -12.29 55.76
CA ASN A 433 -8.67 -13.49 56.12
C ASN A 433 -7.76 -14.60 56.66
N ASP A 434 -6.53 -14.68 56.14
CA ASP A 434 -5.53 -15.68 56.53
C ASP A 434 -4.55 -15.16 57.59
N PHE A 435 -4.83 -14.01 58.24
CA PHE A 435 -3.90 -13.40 59.19
C PHE A 435 -3.55 -14.36 60.35
N GLY A 436 -2.26 -14.70 60.48
CA GLY A 436 -1.74 -15.67 61.45
C GLY A 436 -1.81 -17.14 61.00
N ALA A 437 -2.23 -17.43 59.77
CA ALA A 437 -2.11 -18.75 59.17
C ALA A 437 -0.65 -19.08 58.85
N THR A 438 -0.30 -20.36 59.00
CA THR A 438 0.98 -20.94 58.56
C THR A 438 0.72 -21.70 57.27
N ASP A 439 1.54 -21.51 56.23
CA ASP A 439 1.39 -22.16 54.90
C ASP A 439 0.22 -21.60 54.06
N SER A 440 0.08 -20.26 54.04
CA SER A 440 -0.84 -19.56 53.13
C SER A 440 -0.08 -19.11 51.88
N PRO A 441 -0.68 -19.19 50.67
CA PRO A 441 -0.07 -18.67 49.44
C PRO A 441 0.09 -17.13 49.44
N CYS A 442 -0.47 -16.43 50.41
CA CYS A 442 -0.28 -15.00 50.64
C CYS A 442 0.93 -14.67 51.56
N ASP A 443 1.70 -15.67 52.02
CA ASP A 443 2.88 -15.49 52.88
C ASP A 443 4.11 -15.28 51.99
N ASN A 444 4.33 -14.03 51.61
CA ASN A 444 5.34 -13.67 50.61
C ASN A 444 6.40 -12.68 51.13
N ALA A 445 6.43 -12.46 52.46
CA ALA A 445 7.55 -11.78 53.08
C ALA A 445 8.88 -12.51 52.79
N PRO A 446 10.03 -11.80 52.76
CA PRO A 446 11.31 -12.41 52.41
C PRO A 446 11.60 -13.67 53.25
N ASP A 447 11.89 -14.79 52.56
CA ASP A 447 12.16 -16.09 53.18
C ASP A 447 13.28 -15.98 54.23
N ASN A 448 12.97 -16.43 55.45
CA ASN A 448 13.89 -16.40 56.58
C ASN A 448 14.88 -17.59 56.58
N GLY A 449 14.73 -18.51 55.62
CA GLY A 449 15.54 -19.71 55.40
C GLY A 449 15.07 -20.96 56.17
N ASP A 450 13.81 -21.01 56.64
CA ASP A 450 13.25 -22.12 57.41
C ASP A 450 12.61 -23.24 56.57
N GLY A 451 12.46 -23.02 55.26
CA GLY A 451 11.92 -24.01 54.31
C GLY A 451 10.39 -23.99 54.18
N THR A 452 9.72 -22.93 54.65
CA THR A 452 8.32 -22.61 54.33
C THR A 452 8.24 -21.49 53.28
N PHE A 453 7.09 -21.31 52.62
CA PHE A 453 6.86 -20.12 51.78
C PHE A 453 6.83 -18.87 52.69
N GLY A 454 7.52 -17.81 52.27
CA GLY A 454 7.57 -16.55 53.02
C GLY A 454 8.34 -16.62 54.34
N ASN A 455 7.88 -15.87 55.36
CA ASN A 455 8.51 -15.88 56.69
C ASN A 455 7.89 -16.92 57.66
N GLY A 456 6.99 -17.76 57.15
CA GLY A 456 6.37 -18.88 57.86
C GLY A 456 5.04 -18.57 58.55
N SER A 457 4.55 -17.33 58.47
CA SER A 457 3.16 -16.99 58.81
C SER A 457 2.72 -15.64 58.24
N ILE A 458 1.46 -15.55 57.81
CA ILE A 458 0.84 -14.27 57.44
C ILE A 458 0.88 -13.30 58.62
N ASN A 459 1.56 -12.18 58.45
CA ASN A 459 1.69 -11.16 59.48
C ASN A 459 1.62 -9.73 58.90
N ILE A 460 2.04 -8.76 59.71
CA ILE A 460 1.92 -7.36 59.35
C ILE A 460 2.84 -6.96 58.20
N ASP A 461 3.94 -7.68 57.98
CA ASP A 461 4.84 -7.44 56.86
C ASP A 461 4.18 -7.84 55.55
N ASP A 462 3.36 -8.90 55.54
CA ASP A 462 2.58 -9.31 54.37
C ASP A 462 1.44 -8.32 54.07
N LEU A 463 0.78 -7.84 55.13
CA LEU A 463 -0.25 -6.80 55.01
C LEU A 463 0.33 -5.49 54.44
N LEU A 464 1.51 -5.10 54.92
CA LEU A 464 2.24 -3.95 54.39
C LEU A 464 2.74 -4.22 52.97
N GLY A 465 3.12 -5.46 52.66
CA GLY A 465 3.48 -5.91 51.31
C GLY A 465 2.36 -5.64 50.31
N VAL A 466 1.16 -6.14 50.56
CA VAL A 466 0.00 -5.90 49.70
C VAL A 466 -0.36 -4.41 49.63
N ILE A 467 -0.52 -3.73 50.78
CA ILE A 467 -0.89 -2.30 50.82
C ILE A 467 0.08 -1.43 50.03
N ASN A 468 1.38 -1.68 50.19
CA ASN A 468 2.38 -0.86 49.53
C ASN A 468 2.47 -1.14 48.03
N ASN A 469 1.97 -2.29 47.55
CA ASN A 469 2.11 -2.74 46.17
C ASN A 469 0.81 -2.76 45.35
N PHE A 470 -0.29 -2.16 45.84
CA PHE A 470 -1.55 -2.03 45.10
C PHE A 470 -1.33 -1.49 43.67
N GLY A 471 -1.87 -2.20 42.68
CA GLY A 471 -1.77 -1.87 41.26
C GLY A 471 -1.43 -3.08 40.36
N PRO A 472 -1.45 -2.90 39.03
CA PRO A 472 -1.07 -3.94 38.09
C PRO A 472 0.40 -4.32 38.24
N CYS A 473 0.71 -5.61 38.10
CA CYS A 473 2.06 -6.12 38.25
C CYS A 473 2.97 -5.55 37.14
N GLY A 474 4.13 -5.03 37.51
CA GLY A 474 5.06 -4.41 36.55
C GLY A 474 4.81 -2.93 36.24
N SER A 475 3.76 -2.32 36.79
CA SER A 475 3.65 -0.85 36.77
C SER A 475 4.73 -0.24 37.66
N ILE A 476 5.57 0.62 37.07
CA ILE A 476 6.45 1.50 37.84
C ILE A 476 5.52 2.43 38.62
N LYS A 477 5.51 2.30 39.96
CA LYS A 477 4.67 3.16 40.80
C LYS A 477 5.00 4.63 40.56
N HIS A 478 3.98 5.41 40.19
CA HIS A 478 3.98 6.86 40.25
C HIS A 478 3.85 7.38 41.69
#